data_AF-A0A927VYG7-F1
#
_entry.id   AF-A0A927VYG7-F1
#
_cell.length_a   1.000
_cell.length_b   1.000
_cell.length_c   1.000
_cell.angle_alpha   90.00
_cell.angle_beta   90.00
_cell.angle_gamma   90.00
#
_symmetry.space_group_name_H-M   'P 1'
#
loop_
_entity.id
_entity.type
_entity.pdbx_description
1 polymer ?
#
loop_
_entity_poly.entity_id
_entity_poly.type
_entity_poly.pdbx_seq_one_letter_code
_entity_poly.pdbx_strand_id
1 'polypeptide(L)'
;MKIDDYLRERVSEIERLILLYNDELKNLPEGTLWTENRYGRTIHYLVTGDKKKPQRRVITRNTELVKGLMRRRYLETEITILDGNEKVFCDMIKRYEKGYVADTYENVIKRMRAKGKNQDYTDCFSAAFFQLDAPIDKRRYSREIIEWAQAPYKKSDYMPENLRHRTSHGLLLRSKSEVTIAEKLYEYGIPFRYEEVIERNGI
;
A
#
# COMPACT_ATOMS: atom_id res chain seq x y z
N MET A 1 11.38 -8.77 6.00
CA MET A 1 11.56 -7.32 6.24
C MET A 1 10.19 -6.74 6.54
N LYS A 2 10.00 -6.04 7.68
CA LYS A 2 8.71 -5.39 7.95
C LYS A 2 8.58 -4.17 7.01
N ILE A 3 7.36 -3.83 6.61
CA ILE A 3 7.12 -2.72 5.69
C ILE A 3 7.64 -1.38 6.25
N ASP A 4 7.59 -1.20 7.57
CA ASP A 4 8.13 -0.02 8.25
C ASP A 4 9.66 0.09 8.08
N ASP A 5 10.39 -1.01 8.26
CA ASP A 5 11.85 -1.06 8.10
C ASP A 5 12.24 -0.65 6.67
N TYR A 6 11.53 -1.19 5.67
CA TYR A 6 11.74 -0.86 4.27
C TYR A 6 11.51 0.62 3.98
N LEU A 7 10.41 1.21 4.50
CA LEU A 7 10.10 2.62 4.27
C LEU A 7 11.18 3.53 4.88
N ARG A 8 11.68 3.20 6.07
CA ARG A 8 12.75 3.97 6.74
C ARG A 8 14.08 3.84 6.01
N GLU A 9 14.42 2.64 5.55
CA GLU A 9 15.62 2.41 4.74
C GLU A 9 15.59 3.24 3.46
N ARG A 10 14.43 3.26 2.77
CA ARG A 10 14.22 4.07 1.57
C ARG A 10 14.38 5.57 1.81
N VAL A 11 13.86 6.09 2.93
CA VAL A 11 14.07 7.51 3.30
C VAL A 11 15.57 7.79 3.50
N SER A 12 16.27 6.96 4.28
CA SER A 12 17.69 7.15 4.56
C SER A 12 18.57 7.10 3.29
N GLU A 13 18.23 6.22 2.35
CA GLU A 13 18.91 6.14 1.06
C GLU A 13 18.70 7.41 0.23
N ILE A 14 17.47 7.93 0.20
CA ILE A 14 17.15 9.18 -0.51
C ILE A 14 17.90 10.37 0.10
N GLU A 15 17.91 10.51 1.42
CA GLU A 15 18.67 11.55 2.13
C GLU A 15 20.16 11.49 1.77
N ARG A 16 20.75 10.29 1.73
CA ARG A 16 22.15 10.09 1.33
C ARG A 16 22.39 10.52 -0.12
N LEU A 17 21.51 10.17 -1.04
CA LEU A 17 21.63 10.55 -2.46
C LEU A 17 21.52 12.07 -2.62
N ILE A 18 20.57 12.71 -1.95
CA ILE A 18 20.39 14.17 -1.96
C ILE A 18 21.66 14.86 -1.43
N LEU A 19 22.27 14.35 -0.35
CA LEU A 19 23.53 14.89 0.17
C LEU A 19 24.67 14.77 -0.84
N LEU A 20 24.83 13.61 -1.49
CA LEU A 20 25.86 13.38 -2.50
C LEU A 20 25.66 14.30 -3.72
N TYR A 21 24.42 14.44 -4.20
CA TYR A 21 24.12 15.27 -5.36
C TYR A 21 24.28 16.77 -5.07
N ASN A 22 23.92 17.21 -3.86
CA ASN A 22 24.18 18.58 -3.43
C ASN A 22 25.67 18.88 -3.31
N ASP A 23 26.49 17.90 -2.91
CA ASP A 23 27.94 18.08 -2.87
C ASP A 23 28.53 18.15 -4.29
N GLU A 24 28.09 17.28 -5.20
CA GLU A 24 28.47 17.33 -6.61
C GLU A 24 28.07 18.68 -7.26
N LEU A 25 26.88 19.19 -6.96
CA LEU A 25 26.38 20.47 -7.46
C LEU A 25 27.26 21.67 -7.13
N LYS A 26 27.96 21.66 -5.98
CA LYS A 26 28.88 22.75 -5.59
C LYS A 26 30.06 22.89 -6.55
N ASN A 27 30.47 21.79 -7.18
CA ASN A 27 31.63 21.74 -8.07
C ASN A 27 31.25 21.93 -9.55
N LEU A 28 29.96 22.05 -9.86
CA LEU A 28 29.45 22.20 -11.22
C LEU A 28 29.29 23.67 -11.61
N PRO A 29 29.44 24.01 -12.90
CA PRO A 29 29.32 25.38 -13.38
C PRO A 29 27.92 25.96 -13.08
N GLU A 30 27.89 27.22 -12.65
CA GLU A 30 26.65 27.94 -12.39
C GLU A 30 25.94 28.39 -13.68
N GLY A 31 24.63 28.58 -13.57
CA GLY A 31 23.76 29.06 -14.64
C GLY A 31 22.91 27.95 -15.27
N THR A 32 22.16 28.32 -16.31
CA THR A 32 21.23 27.39 -16.98
C THR A 32 21.64 27.17 -18.42
N LEU A 33 21.66 25.90 -18.83
CA LEU A 33 21.82 25.54 -20.24
C LEU A 33 20.52 25.79 -21.00
N TRP A 34 20.62 26.60 -22.04
CA TRP A 34 19.56 26.82 -23.02
C TRP A 34 20.00 26.29 -24.39
N THR A 35 19.12 25.58 -25.07
CA THR A 35 19.39 25.01 -26.40
C THR A 35 18.42 25.59 -27.42
N GLU A 36 18.96 25.95 -28.59
CA GLU A 36 18.17 26.48 -29.71
C GLU A 36 18.62 25.78 -30.99
N ASN A 37 17.68 25.40 -31.85
CA ASN A 37 18.00 24.88 -33.18
C ASN A 37 17.96 26.04 -34.18
N ARG A 38 19.09 26.33 -34.83
CA ARG A 38 19.17 27.32 -35.92
C ARG A 38 19.68 26.67 -37.19
N TYR A 39 18.86 26.71 -38.24
CA TYR A 39 19.22 26.21 -39.58
C TYR A 39 19.84 24.80 -39.55
N GLY A 40 19.29 23.90 -38.73
CA GLY A 40 19.76 22.51 -38.61
C GLY A 40 20.98 22.30 -37.71
N ARG A 41 21.46 23.34 -37.01
CA ARG A 41 22.55 23.25 -36.03
C ARG A 41 22.04 23.58 -34.63
N THR A 42 22.40 22.75 -33.66
CA THR A 42 22.10 22.98 -32.25
C THR A 42 23.09 23.97 -31.66
N ILE A 43 22.60 25.09 -31.17
CA ILE A 43 23.39 26.11 -30.47
C ILE A 43 23.08 26.02 -28.98
N HIS A 44 24.15 25.88 -28.19
CA HIS A 44 24.10 25.88 -26.72
C HIS A 44 24.45 27.28 -26.18
N TYR A 45 23.61 27.76 -25.27
CA TYR A 45 23.77 29.03 -24.56
C TYR A 45 23.87 28.78 -23.06
N LEU A 46 24.78 29.48 -22.40
CA LEU A 46 24.79 29.69 -20.96
C LEU A 46 23.91 30.90 -20.66
N VAL A 47 22.93 30.72 -19.78
CA VAL A 47 22.07 31.78 -19.26
C VAL A 47 22.47 32.10 -17.83
N THR A 48 22.82 33.35 -17.58
CA THR A 48 23.18 33.89 -16.26
C THR A 48 22.42 35.19 -15.97
N GLY A 49 22.39 35.62 -14.71
CA GLY A 49 21.72 36.85 -14.29
C GLY A 49 20.25 36.67 -13.90
N ASP A 50 19.60 37.77 -13.53
CA ASP A 50 18.25 37.77 -13.00
C ASP A 50 17.19 37.32 -14.02
N LYS A 51 16.11 36.70 -13.53
CA LYS A 51 14.96 36.26 -14.35
C LYS A 51 14.38 37.37 -15.25
N LYS A 52 14.51 38.64 -14.84
CA LYS A 52 14.01 39.81 -15.59
C LYS A 52 14.97 40.28 -16.70
N LYS A 53 16.26 40.00 -16.61
CA LYS A 53 17.29 40.40 -17.59
C LYS A 53 18.33 39.29 -17.76
N PRO A 54 17.95 38.15 -18.38
CA PRO A 54 18.87 37.05 -18.58
C PRO A 54 19.96 37.42 -19.59
N GLN A 55 21.22 37.27 -19.18
CA GLN A 55 22.36 37.36 -20.07
C GLN A 55 22.60 36.00 -20.71
N ARG A 56 22.73 35.98 -22.04
CA ARG A 56 22.94 34.75 -22.82
C ARG A 56 24.30 34.80 -23.48
N ARG A 57 25.11 33.77 -23.28
CA ARG A 57 26.41 33.61 -23.91
C ARG A 57 26.46 32.29 -24.68
N VAL A 58 26.89 32.33 -25.94
CA VAL A 58 27.06 31.11 -26.75
C VAL A 58 28.24 30.30 -26.20
N ILE A 59 28.02 29.02 -25.92
CA ILE A 59 29.01 28.09 -25.37
C ILE A 59 29.14 26.81 -26.19
N THR A 60 28.61 26.79 -27.42
CA THR A 60 28.51 25.58 -28.27
C THR A 60 29.86 24.88 -28.50
N ARG A 61 30.96 25.63 -28.55
CA ARG A 61 32.32 25.08 -28.73
C ARG A 61 32.97 24.60 -27.43
N ASN A 62 32.44 24.98 -26.27
CA ASN A 62 32.97 24.57 -24.96
C ASN A 62 32.20 23.34 -24.47
N THR A 63 32.63 22.17 -24.92
CA THR A 63 31.96 20.89 -24.63
C THR A 63 31.95 20.55 -23.14
N GLU A 64 33.03 20.87 -22.41
CA GLU A 64 33.11 20.59 -20.97
C GLU A 64 32.13 21.46 -20.17
N LEU A 65 32.00 22.75 -20.52
CA LEU A 65 31.01 23.63 -19.90
C LEU A 65 29.58 23.17 -20.21
N VAL A 66 29.30 22.75 -21.45
CA VAL A 66 27.98 22.20 -21.81
C VAL A 66 27.67 20.95 -21.00
N LYS A 67 28.60 19.99 -20.90
CA LYS A 67 28.44 18.77 -20.09
C LYS A 67 28.20 19.10 -18.61
N GLY A 68 28.98 20.01 -18.04
CA GLY A 68 28.83 20.43 -16.64
C GLY A 68 27.45 21.05 -16.36
N LEU A 69 26.95 21.91 -17.26
CA LEU A 69 25.62 22.51 -17.11
C LEU A 69 24.49 21.48 -17.33
N MET A 70 24.68 20.51 -18.24
CA MET A 70 23.75 19.39 -18.40
C MET A 70 23.69 18.55 -17.12
N ARG A 71 24.85 18.21 -16.53
CA ARG A 71 24.93 17.44 -15.29
C ARG A 71 24.25 18.19 -14.15
N ARG A 72 24.50 19.49 -14.02
CA ARG A 72 23.82 20.35 -13.03
C ARG A 72 22.30 20.25 -13.16
N ARG A 73 21.76 20.48 -14.37
CA ARG A 73 20.31 20.41 -14.62
C ARG A 73 19.73 19.03 -14.31
N TYR A 74 20.46 17.97 -14.65
CA TYR A 74 20.06 16.60 -14.34
C TYR A 74 19.94 16.40 -12.82
N LEU A 75 20.98 16.76 -12.06
CA LEU A 75 20.99 16.62 -10.60
C LEU A 75 19.91 17.47 -9.93
N GLU A 76 19.72 18.73 -10.35
CA GLU A 76 18.64 19.59 -9.83
C GLU A 76 17.25 18.97 -10.05
N THR A 77 17.05 18.35 -11.21
CA THR A 77 15.79 17.64 -11.53
C THR A 77 15.65 16.37 -10.70
N GLU A 78 16.72 15.60 -10.55
CA GLU A 78 16.72 14.35 -9.79
C GLU A 78 16.49 14.59 -8.30
N ILE A 79 17.14 15.60 -7.70
CA ILE A 79 16.88 16.04 -6.33
C ILE A 79 15.40 16.41 -6.15
N THR A 80 14.82 17.15 -7.11
CA THR A 80 13.40 17.52 -7.04
C THR A 80 12.48 16.29 -7.00
N ILE A 81 12.80 15.24 -7.78
CA ILE A 81 12.07 13.97 -7.77
C ILE A 81 12.27 13.24 -6.44
N LEU A 82 13.52 13.18 -5.96
CA LEU A 82 13.88 12.54 -4.70
C LEU A 82 13.19 13.19 -3.50
N ASP A 83 13.16 14.52 -3.41
CA ASP A 83 12.41 15.28 -2.40
C ASP A 83 10.91 14.95 -2.43
N GLY A 84 10.35 14.80 -3.64
CA GLY A 84 8.96 14.39 -3.82
C GLY A 84 8.71 13.00 -3.24
N ASN A 85 9.59 12.05 -3.55
CA ASN A 85 9.51 10.68 -3.07
C ASN A 85 9.69 10.58 -1.55
N GLU A 86 10.69 11.28 -1.00
CA GLU A 86 10.94 11.34 0.44
C GLU A 86 9.70 11.80 1.22
N LYS A 87 9.03 12.86 0.75
CA LYS A 87 7.77 13.35 1.35
C LYS A 87 6.68 12.28 1.38
N VAL A 88 6.53 11.52 0.30
CA VAL A 88 5.55 10.43 0.23
C VAL A 88 5.90 9.34 1.26
N PHE A 89 7.15 8.89 1.31
CA PHE A 89 7.56 7.87 2.27
C PHE A 89 7.41 8.34 3.71
N CYS A 90 7.80 9.57 4.03
CA CYS A 90 7.58 10.18 5.34
C CYS A 90 6.09 10.23 5.73
N ASP A 91 5.20 10.59 4.80
CA ASP A 91 3.75 10.58 5.06
C ASP A 91 3.22 9.16 5.30
N MET A 92 3.70 8.17 4.53
CA MET A 92 3.34 6.77 4.74
C MET A 92 3.78 6.27 6.12
N ILE A 93 5.01 6.55 6.54
CA ILE A 93 5.52 6.21 7.88
C ILE A 93 4.63 6.85 8.95
N LYS A 94 4.32 8.14 8.85
CA LYS A 94 3.44 8.84 9.81
C LYS A 94 2.06 8.21 9.89
N ARG A 95 1.47 7.80 8.77
CA ARG A 95 0.17 7.11 8.75
C ARG A 95 0.25 5.72 9.37
N TYR A 96 1.35 5.00 9.15
CA TYR A 96 1.60 3.70 9.75
C TYR A 96 1.74 3.82 11.27
N GLU A 97 2.55 4.78 11.75
CA GLU A 97 2.79 5.08 13.17
C GLU A 97 1.54 5.60 13.89
N LYS A 98 0.73 6.45 13.24
CA LYS A 98 -0.54 6.96 13.81
C LYS A 98 -1.63 5.89 13.95
N GLY A 99 -1.31 4.64 13.60
CA GLY A 99 -2.20 3.50 13.72
C GLY A 99 -2.85 3.23 12.37
N TYR A 100 -2.11 2.56 11.48
CA TYR A 100 -2.73 1.79 10.43
C TYR A 100 -3.85 0.93 11.04
N VAL A 101 -5.09 1.29 10.74
CA VAL A 101 -6.26 0.56 11.20
C VAL A 101 -6.55 -0.48 10.14
N ALA A 102 -6.08 -1.71 10.36
CA ALA A 102 -6.47 -2.84 9.52
C ALA A 102 -8.00 -2.91 9.46
N ASP A 103 -8.54 -3.29 8.31
CA ASP A 103 -9.97 -3.46 8.05
C ASP A 103 -10.58 -4.70 8.73
N THR A 104 -10.03 -5.08 9.87
CA THR A 104 -10.56 -6.15 10.71
C THR A 104 -11.94 -5.78 11.24
N TYR A 105 -12.78 -6.79 11.44
CA TYR A 105 -14.12 -6.64 12.02
C TYR A 105 -14.11 -5.75 13.28
N GLU A 106 -13.18 -6.00 14.21
CA GLU A 106 -13.08 -5.26 15.46
C GLU A 106 -12.85 -3.76 15.24
N ASN A 107 -11.97 -3.40 14.30
CA ASN A 107 -11.66 -2.03 13.96
C ASN A 107 -12.80 -1.32 13.21
N VAL A 108 -13.49 -2.04 12.33
CA VAL A 108 -14.69 -1.55 11.63
C VAL A 108 -15.79 -1.24 12.64
N ILE A 109 -16.10 -2.18 13.55
CA ILE A 109 -17.10 -1.99 14.61
C ILE A 109 -16.71 -0.84 15.54
N LYS A 110 -15.43 -0.75 15.95
CA LYS A 110 -14.93 0.38 16.77
C LYS A 110 -15.16 1.73 16.09
N ARG A 111 -14.91 1.81 14.78
CA ARG A 111 -15.11 3.05 13.99
C ARG A 111 -16.59 3.38 13.79
N MET A 112 -17.44 2.37 13.64
CA MET A 112 -18.91 2.55 13.60
C MET A 112 -19.44 3.07 14.93
N ARG A 113 -18.99 2.50 16.06
CA ARG A 113 -19.34 2.97 17.42
C ARG A 113 -18.89 4.41 17.66
N ALA A 114 -17.71 4.79 17.18
CA ALA A 114 -17.20 6.16 17.35
C ALA A 114 -18.03 7.22 16.59
N LYS A 115 -18.79 6.82 15.55
CA LYS A 115 -19.62 7.74 14.75
C LYS A 115 -21.09 7.80 15.17
N GLY A 116 -21.58 6.83 15.96
CA GLY A 116 -22.99 6.76 16.37
C GLY A 116 -23.16 6.90 17.88
N LYS A 117 -23.97 7.86 18.33
CA LYS A 117 -24.36 8.04 19.75
C LYS A 117 -25.27 6.93 20.31
N ASN A 118 -25.35 5.75 19.71
CA ASN A 118 -26.17 4.65 20.20
C ASN A 118 -25.33 3.41 20.43
N GLN A 119 -25.25 3.01 21.70
CA GLN A 119 -24.53 1.85 22.23
C GLN A 119 -25.13 0.51 21.78
N ASP A 120 -26.25 0.56 21.07
CA ASP A 120 -27.22 -0.52 20.86
C ASP A 120 -27.09 -1.25 19.50
N TYR A 121 -26.04 -0.94 18.72
CA TYR A 121 -25.84 -1.60 17.44
C TYR A 121 -25.36 -3.05 17.58
N THR A 122 -24.72 -3.42 18.69
CA THR A 122 -24.04 -4.73 18.82
C THR A 122 -25.00 -5.92 18.82
N ASP A 123 -26.18 -5.77 19.41
CA ASP A 123 -27.14 -6.87 19.56
C ASP A 123 -27.91 -7.12 18.26
N CYS A 124 -28.22 -6.07 17.50
CA CYS A 124 -28.90 -6.18 16.20
C CYS A 124 -27.96 -6.42 15.00
N PHE A 125 -26.70 -5.96 15.03
CA PHE A 125 -25.77 -6.21 13.91
C PHE A 125 -25.32 -7.67 13.83
N SER A 126 -25.30 -8.39 14.96
CA SER A 126 -24.77 -9.76 14.99
C SER A 126 -25.68 -10.83 14.37
N ALA A 127 -26.93 -10.49 14.05
CA ALA A 127 -27.84 -11.38 13.35
C ALA A 127 -27.94 -11.06 11.86
N ALA A 128 -27.89 -9.78 11.47
CA ALA A 128 -28.18 -9.34 10.11
C ALA A 128 -26.94 -9.30 9.18
N PHE A 129 -25.73 -9.08 9.70
CA PHE A 129 -24.51 -8.98 8.88
C PHE A 129 -23.74 -10.30 8.76
N PHE A 130 -23.96 -11.25 9.66
CA PHE A 130 -23.29 -12.56 9.64
C PHE A 130 -23.97 -13.59 8.73
N GLN A 131 -24.96 -13.15 7.95
CA GLN A 131 -25.45 -13.83 6.76
C GLN A 131 -24.78 -13.30 5.47
N LEU A 132 -23.77 -12.43 5.55
CA LEU A 132 -22.90 -12.23 4.40
C LEU A 132 -22.07 -13.49 4.23
N ASP A 133 -22.34 -14.19 3.14
CA ASP A 133 -21.53 -15.29 2.65
C ASP A 133 -20.04 -14.99 2.86
N ALA A 134 -19.31 -15.96 3.41
CA ALA A 134 -17.86 -15.91 3.45
C ALA A 134 -17.32 -15.39 2.11
N PRO A 135 -16.33 -14.48 2.09
CA PRO A 135 -15.80 -13.93 0.85
C PRO A 135 -15.04 -15.02 0.09
N ILE A 136 -15.76 -15.88 -0.63
CA ILE A 136 -15.17 -16.91 -1.49
C ILE A 136 -14.61 -16.20 -2.71
N ASP A 137 -13.35 -16.48 -3.07
CA ASP A 137 -12.77 -15.97 -4.31
C ASP A 137 -13.41 -16.66 -5.51
N LYS A 138 -14.48 -16.06 -6.04
CA LYS A 138 -15.28 -16.58 -7.16
C LYS A 138 -14.47 -16.73 -8.47
N ARG A 139 -13.25 -16.22 -8.55
CA ARG A 139 -12.36 -16.38 -9.70
C ARG A 139 -11.59 -17.70 -9.68
N ARG A 140 -11.40 -18.29 -8.49
CA ARG A 140 -10.58 -19.49 -8.29
C ARG A 140 -11.37 -20.80 -8.31
N TYR A 141 -12.67 -20.76 -8.02
CA TYR A 141 -13.48 -21.95 -7.82
C TYR A 141 -14.63 -22.03 -8.80
N SER A 142 -15.01 -23.26 -9.18
CA SER A 142 -16.19 -23.50 -10.01
C SER A 142 -17.47 -23.06 -9.27
N ARG A 143 -18.54 -22.80 -10.02
CA ARG A 143 -19.84 -22.47 -9.46
C ARG A 143 -20.33 -23.56 -8.47
N GLU A 144 -20.10 -24.82 -8.80
CA GLU A 144 -20.45 -25.98 -7.95
C GLU A 144 -19.79 -25.92 -6.56
N ILE A 145 -18.49 -25.57 -6.48
CA ILE A 145 -17.77 -25.46 -5.21
C ILE A 145 -18.29 -24.27 -4.37
N ILE A 146 -18.63 -23.16 -5.03
CA ILE A 146 -19.18 -21.97 -4.37
C ILE A 146 -20.57 -22.31 -3.81
N GLU A 147 -21.42 -22.93 -4.62
CA GLU A 147 -22.76 -23.36 -4.23
C GLU A 147 -22.70 -24.41 -3.11
N TRP A 148 -21.77 -25.38 -3.19
CA TRP A 148 -21.51 -26.30 -2.09
C TRP A 148 -21.14 -25.54 -0.81
N ALA A 149 -20.17 -24.64 -0.84
CA ALA A 149 -19.75 -23.94 0.38
C ALA A 149 -20.88 -23.11 1.03
N GLN A 150 -21.78 -22.55 0.23
CA GLN A 150 -22.88 -21.70 0.67
C GLN A 150 -24.18 -22.46 1.01
N ALA A 151 -24.38 -23.64 0.42
CA ALA A 151 -25.60 -24.40 0.64
C ALA A 151 -25.75 -24.82 2.11
N PRO A 152 -26.98 -24.91 2.65
CA PRO A 152 -27.22 -25.46 3.97
C PRO A 152 -26.65 -26.87 4.11
N TYR A 153 -26.06 -27.18 5.27
CA TYR A 153 -25.49 -28.48 5.57
C TYR A 153 -25.71 -28.86 7.03
N LYS A 154 -25.69 -30.17 7.29
CA LYS A 154 -25.83 -30.70 8.65
C LYS A 154 -24.50 -30.53 9.38
N LYS A 155 -24.53 -29.79 10.49
CA LYS A 155 -23.38 -29.65 11.38
C LYS A 155 -23.39 -30.73 12.45
N SER A 156 -22.22 -31.01 13.02
CA SER A 156 -22.09 -31.89 14.17
C SER A 156 -22.78 -31.29 15.40
N ASP A 157 -23.65 -32.07 16.04
CA ASP A 157 -24.28 -31.71 17.32
C ASP A 157 -23.41 -32.06 18.54
N TYR A 158 -22.15 -32.44 18.31
CA TYR A 158 -21.22 -32.79 19.39
C TYR A 158 -20.97 -31.59 20.32
N MET A 159 -21.05 -31.75 21.64
CA MET A 159 -20.70 -30.72 22.65
C MET A 159 -21.05 -29.26 22.29
N PRO A 160 -22.31 -28.92 22.03
CA PRO A 160 -22.69 -27.58 21.55
C PRO A 160 -22.27 -26.46 22.50
N GLU A 161 -22.13 -26.75 23.80
CA GLU A 161 -21.65 -25.82 24.84
C GLU A 161 -20.22 -25.29 24.60
N ASN A 162 -19.41 -26.00 23.81
CA ASN A 162 -18.04 -25.62 23.51
C ASN A 162 -17.91 -24.68 22.29
N LEU A 163 -18.98 -24.40 21.56
CA LEU A 163 -19.01 -23.46 20.43
C LEU A 163 -19.01 -22.00 20.90
N ARG A 164 -17.91 -21.58 21.53
CA ARG A 164 -17.80 -20.29 22.22
C ARG A 164 -16.81 -19.31 21.57
N HIS A 165 -15.99 -19.77 20.64
CA HIS A 165 -14.97 -18.94 20.01
C HIS A 165 -15.50 -18.39 18.69
N ARG A 166 -15.66 -17.07 18.59
CA ARG A 166 -16.28 -16.41 17.44
C ARG A 166 -15.22 -15.89 16.46
N THR A 167 -15.42 -16.14 15.17
CA THR A 167 -14.64 -15.54 14.07
C THR A 167 -15.13 -14.12 13.74
N SER A 168 -14.33 -13.36 12.99
CA SER A 168 -14.66 -12.07 12.39
C SER A 168 -15.87 -12.13 11.44
N HIS A 169 -16.18 -13.33 10.94
CA HIS A 169 -17.34 -13.65 10.10
C HIS A 169 -18.45 -14.40 10.85
N GLY A 170 -18.43 -14.39 12.20
CA GLY A 170 -19.57 -14.80 13.03
C GLY A 170 -19.73 -16.30 13.23
N LEU A 171 -18.93 -17.12 12.54
CA LEU A 171 -18.87 -18.55 12.77
C LEU A 171 -18.34 -18.83 14.19
N LEU A 172 -19.11 -19.60 14.96
CA LEU A 172 -18.72 -20.13 16.27
C LEU A 172 -17.94 -21.43 16.09
N LEU A 173 -16.83 -21.54 16.82
CA LEU A 173 -15.85 -22.62 16.75
C LEU A 173 -15.48 -23.08 18.18
N ARG A 174 -14.86 -24.25 18.29
CA ARG A 174 -14.54 -24.89 19.58
C ARG A 174 -13.22 -24.45 20.19
N SER A 175 -12.32 -23.91 19.38
CA SER A 175 -10.99 -23.53 19.86
C SER A 175 -10.47 -22.23 19.23
N LYS A 176 -9.52 -21.58 19.92
CA LYS A 176 -8.81 -20.40 19.38
C LYS A 176 -8.01 -20.74 18.13
N SER A 177 -7.43 -21.95 18.07
CA SER A 177 -6.71 -22.45 16.88
C SER A 177 -7.63 -22.59 15.69
N GLU A 178 -8.85 -23.10 15.87
CA GLU A 178 -9.85 -23.17 14.80
C GLU A 178 -10.25 -21.78 14.30
N VAL A 179 -10.43 -20.81 15.22
CA VAL A 179 -10.66 -19.40 14.82
C VAL A 179 -9.52 -18.92 13.92
N THR A 180 -8.27 -19.07 14.34
CA THR A 180 -7.12 -18.68 13.51
C THR A 180 -7.14 -19.35 12.13
N ILE A 181 -7.49 -20.64 12.06
CA ILE A 181 -7.58 -21.37 10.79
C ILE A 181 -8.71 -20.79 9.92
N ALA A 182 -9.91 -20.61 10.48
CA ALA A 182 -11.06 -20.07 9.76
C ALA A 182 -10.78 -18.64 9.25
N GLU A 183 -10.17 -17.77 10.07
CA GLU A 183 -9.74 -16.43 9.66
C GLU A 183 -8.83 -16.49 8.43
N LYS A 184 -7.86 -17.41 8.43
CA LYS A 184 -6.95 -17.59 7.30
C LYS A 184 -7.68 -18.10 6.06
N LEU A 185 -8.61 -19.03 6.21
CA LEU A 185 -9.43 -19.50 5.09
C LEU A 185 -10.26 -18.36 4.48
N TYR A 186 -10.84 -17.48 5.32
CA TYR A 186 -11.53 -16.28 4.86
C TYR A 186 -10.59 -15.29 4.16
N GLU A 187 -9.42 -15.01 4.75
CA GLU A 187 -8.41 -14.10 4.18
C GLU A 187 -7.96 -14.54 2.77
N TYR A 188 -7.83 -15.85 2.55
CA TYR A 188 -7.46 -16.42 1.25
C TYR A 188 -8.65 -16.72 0.32
N GLY A 189 -9.87 -16.43 0.76
CA GLY A 189 -11.10 -16.71 0.03
C GLY A 189 -11.32 -18.19 -0.29
N ILE A 190 -10.85 -19.09 0.60
CA ILE A 190 -10.96 -20.54 0.45
C ILE A 190 -12.33 -21.00 0.96
N PRO A 191 -13.16 -21.67 0.14
CA PRO A 191 -14.46 -22.20 0.55
C PRO A 191 -14.29 -23.37 1.52
N PHE A 192 -15.05 -23.38 2.61
CA PHE A 192 -15.06 -24.48 3.58
C PHE A 192 -16.41 -24.60 4.31
N ARG A 193 -16.68 -25.79 4.85
CA ARG A 193 -17.77 -26.08 5.78
C ARG A 193 -17.16 -26.54 7.10
N TYR A 194 -17.63 -26.01 8.23
CA TYR A 194 -17.11 -26.36 9.55
C TYR A 194 -18.01 -27.41 10.21
N GLU A 195 -17.39 -28.50 10.65
CA GLU A 195 -18.07 -29.65 11.28
C GLU A 195 -19.25 -30.21 10.48
N GLU A 196 -19.11 -30.29 9.15
CA GLU A 196 -20.08 -30.99 8.32
C GLU A 196 -20.13 -32.49 8.70
N VAL A 197 -21.34 -33.01 8.90
CA VAL A 197 -21.55 -34.44 9.13
C VAL A 197 -21.31 -35.17 7.82
N ILE A 198 -20.30 -36.05 7.82
CA ILE A 198 -20.00 -36.90 6.67
C ILE A 198 -20.72 -38.22 6.85
N GLU A 199 -21.64 -38.54 5.94
CA GLU A 199 -22.25 -39.86 5.88
C GLU A 199 -21.25 -40.85 5.29
N ARG A 200 -20.73 -41.74 6.13
CA ARG A 200 -19.94 -42.87 5.66
C ARG A 200 -20.92 -43.92 5.15
N ASN A 201 -21.24 -43.89 3.85
CA ASN A 201 -21.93 -45.00 3.20
C ASN A 201 -21.12 -46.28 3.47
N GLY A 202 -21.66 -47.15 4.33
CA GLY A 202 -20.98 -48.35 4.80
C GLY A 202 -20.63 -49.30 3.67
N ILE A 203 -19.43 -49.87 3.75
CA ILE A 203 -19.19 -51.27 3.39
C ILE A 203 -19.54 -52.08 4.63
#